data_AF-A0A3A6D5K8-F1
#
_entry.id   AF-A0A3A6D5K8-F1
#
_cell.length_a   1.000
_cell.length_b   1.000
_cell.length_c   1.000
_cell.angle_alpha   90.00
_cell.angle_beta   90.00
_cell.angle_gamma   90.00
#
_symmetry.space_group_name_H-M   'P 1'
#
loop_
_entity.id
_entity.type
_entity.pdbx_description
1 polymer ?
#
loop_
_entity_poly.entity_id
_entity_poly.type
_entity_poly.pdbx_seq_one_letter_code
_entity_poly.pdbx_strand_id
1 'polypeptide(L)'
;MNKRIRKPLKLVIPGLLLILYFSQLYLAVQTTKSTRLPKLFGWGEVIFLSGSMSPAIETGSMAFLQEQKTYKIGDIITYRKNNSLITHRIVEKKAGVILVKGDANNRMDEPITQDMIEGKIMFVIPYAGTLIQKLKSPAGMACVAGGAMLIALWPDKKEDESDE
;
A
#
# COMPACT_ATOMS: atom_id res chain seq x y z
N MET A 1 -15.99 36.28 -7.07
CA MET A 1 -15.21 35.21 -7.74
C MET A 1 -15.65 35.00 -9.20
N ASN A 2 -14.72 35.17 -10.17
CA ASN A 2 -15.01 35.48 -11.58
C ASN A 2 -15.53 34.27 -12.42
N LYS A 3 -16.65 34.43 -13.15
CA LYS A 3 -17.33 33.36 -13.93
C LYS A 3 -16.45 32.69 -15.01
N ARG A 4 -15.36 33.34 -15.45
CA ARG A 4 -14.43 32.82 -16.48
C ARG A 4 -13.57 31.64 -16.01
N ILE A 5 -13.22 31.58 -14.71
CA ILE A 5 -12.34 30.53 -14.16
C ILE A 5 -13.10 29.20 -13.92
N ARG A 6 -14.45 29.28 -13.82
CA ARG A 6 -15.32 28.11 -13.55
C ARG A 6 -15.48 27.14 -14.74
N LYS A 7 -15.19 27.57 -15.98
CA LYS A 7 -15.39 26.74 -17.19
C LYS A 7 -14.28 25.70 -17.44
N PRO A 8 -12.98 26.05 -17.42
CA PRO A 8 -11.92 25.04 -17.57
C PRO A 8 -11.87 24.08 -16.37
N LEU A 9 -12.16 24.57 -15.16
CA LEU A 9 -12.16 23.76 -13.92
C LEU A 9 -13.19 22.60 -13.96
N LYS A 10 -14.32 22.79 -14.66
CA LYS A 10 -15.35 21.76 -14.84
C LYS A 10 -14.97 20.65 -15.83
N LEU A 11 -13.92 20.84 -16.64
CA LEU A 11 -13.40 19.83 -17.58
C LEU A 11 -12.09 19.20 -17.07
N VAL A 12 -11.27 19.97 -16.35
CA VAL A 12 -10.01 19.49 -15.77
C VAL A 12 -10.25 18.48 -14.65
N ILE A 13 -11.21 18.75 -13.75
CA ILE A 13 -11.54 17.83 -12.65
C ILE A 13 -12.02 16.46 -13.17
N PRO A 14 -13.02 16.35 -14.07
CA PRO A 14 -13.44 15.04 -14.59
C PRO A 14 -12.36 14.37 -15.44
N GLY A 15 -11.51 15.13 -16.15
CA GLY A 15 -10.35 14.60 -16.86
C GLY A 15 -9.33 13.95 -15.92
N LEU A 16 -9.00 14.62 -14.80
CA LEU A 16 -8.12 14.06 -13.76
C LEU A 16 -8.74 12.83 -13.08
N LEU A 17 -10.05 12.84 -12.82
CA LEU A 17 -10.75 11.68 -12.27
C LEU A 17 -10.78 10.49 -13.24
N LEU A 18 -10.92 10.72 -14.54
CA LEU A 18 -10.82 9.68 -15.57
C LEU A 18 -9.40 9.11 -15.65
N ILE A 19 -8.37 9.96 -15.62
CA ILE A 19 -6.97 9.51 -15.59
C ILE A 19 -6.71 8.65 -14.34
N LEU A 20 -7.18 9.09 -13.17
CA LEU A 20 -7.10 8.32 -11.94
C LEU A 20 -7.85 6.98 -12.08
N TYR A 21 -9.08 6.99 -12.61
CA TYR A 21 -9.86 5.77 -12.83
C TYR A 21 -9.17 4.77 -13.78
N PHE A 22 -8.68 5.23 -14.94
CA PHE A 22 -7.94 4.39 -15.88
C PHE A 22 -6.62 3.89 -15.29
N SER A 23 -5.94 4.68 -14.46
CA SER A 23 -4.75 4.23 -13.74
C SER A 23 -5.07 3.10 -12.74
N GLN A 24 -6.18 3.20 -12.01
CA GLN A 24 -6.64 2.14 -11.11
C GLN A 24 -7.05 0.88 -11.88
N LEU A 25 -7.74 1.05 -13.02
CA LEU A 25 -8.13 -0.06 -13.88
C LEU A 25 -6.90 -0.77 -14.47
N TYR A 26 -5.89 -0.01 -14.90
CA TYR A 26 -4.62 -0.56 -15.36
C TYR A 26 -3.94 -1.39 -14.26
N LEU A 27 -3.82 -0.84 -13.05
CA LEU A 27 -3.26 -1.57 -11.90
C LEU A 27 -4.07 -2.85 -11.59
N ALA A 28 -5.40 -2.79 -11.63
CA ALA A 28 -6.26 -3.95 -11.40
C ALA A 28 -6.05 -5.06 -12.45
N VAL A 29 -5.91 -4.71 -13.73
CA VAL A 29 -5.59 -5.68 -14.81
C VAL A 29 -4.20 -6.29 -14.61
N GLN A 30 -3.24 -5.51 -14.12
CA GLN A 30 -1.90 -6.02 -13.80
C GLN A 30 -1.95 -7.03 -12.64
N THR A 31 -2.84 -6.85 -11.65
CA THR A 31 -3.00 -7.83 -10.55
C THR A 31 -3.57 -9.17 -10.99
N THR A 32 -4.31 -9.22 -12.11
CA THR A 32 -4.90 -10.48 -12.65
C THR A 32 -3.94 -11.25 -13.54
N LYS A 33 -2.96 -10.57 -14.15
CA LYS A 33 -1.99 -11.18 -15.08
C LYS A 33 -0.58 -11.38 -14.49
N SER A 34 -0.22 -10.64 -13.45
CA SER A 34 1.14 -10.65 -12.90
C SER A 34 1.24 -11.56 -11.68
N THR A 35 2.17 -12.51 -11.74
CA THR A 35 2.61 -13.35 -10.63
C THR A 35 3.45 -12.59 -9.59
N ARG A 36 3.55 -11.26 -9.71
CA ARG A 36 4.37 -10.37 -8.86
C ARG A 36 3.51 -9.36 -8.13
N LEU A 37 4.01 -8.86 -7.00
CA LEU A 37 3.40 -7.74 -6.29
C LEU A 37 3.36 -6.49 -7.21
N PRO A 38 2.24 -5.76 -7.32
CA PRO A 38 2.22 -4.50 -8.08
C PRO A 38 3.19 -3.50 -7.44
N LYS A 39 4.14 -3.00 -8.22
CA LYS A 39 5.19 -2.07 -7.76
C LYS A 39 5.22 -0.80 -8.60
N LEU A 40 5.55 0.32 -7.96
CA LEU A 40 5.84 1.60 -8.61
C LEU A 40 7.31 1.92 -8.41
N PHE A 41 8.09 2.01 -9.49
CA PHE A 41 9.55 2.23 -9.42
C PHE A 41 10.29 1.23 -8.51
N GLY A 42 9.84 -0.03 -8.48
CA GLY A 42 10.40 -1.08 -7.62
C GLY A 42 9.93 -1.04 -6.16
N TRP A 43 9.10 -0.08 -5.77
CA TRP A 43 8.47 0.01 -4.46
C TRP A 43 7.13 -0.70 -4.44
N GLY A 44 6.87 -1.44 -3.37
CA GLY A 44 5.60 -2.09 -3.09
C GLY A 44 5.16 -1.87 -1.66
N GLU A 45 3.91 -2.25 -1.37
CA GLU A 45 3.32 -2.17 -0.04
C GLU A 45 2.71 -3.51 0.35
N VAL A 46 2.79 -3.83 1.64
CA VAL A 46 2.19 -5.03 2.24
C VAL A 46 1.57 -4.69 3.59
N ILE A 47 0.50 -5.41 3.94
CA ILE A 47 -0.15 -5.32 5.25
C ILE A 47 0.09 -6.63 6.00
N PHE A 48 0.50 -6.53 7.25
CA PHE A 48 0.81 -7.68 8.10
C PHE A 48 -0.47 -8.20 8.74
N LEU A 49 -0.94 -9.36 8.28
CA LEU A 49 -2.18 -9.98 8.75
C LEU A 49 -1.95 -11.05 9.83
N SER A 50 -0.71 -11.48 10.04
CA SER A 50 -0.33 -12.47 11.04
C SER A 50 0.76 -11.95 11.97
N GLY A 51 0.85 -12.54 13.17
CA GLY A 51 1.87 -12.22 14.17
C GLY A 51 3.22 -12.90 13.96
N SER A 52 3.48 -13.50 12.79
CA SER A 52 4.72 -14.28 12.54
C SER A 52 6.01 -13.46 12.64
N MET A 53 5.92 -12.14 12.52
CA MET A 53 7.03 -11.20 12.62
C MET A 53 7.08 -10.43 13.95
N SER A 54 6.22 -10.76 14.93
CA SER A 54 6.29 -10.14 16.26
C SER A 54 7.54 -10.63 17.01
N PRO A 55 8.21 -9.78 17.84
CA PRO A 55 7.87 -8.38 18.17
C PRO A 55 8.44 -7.35 17.19
N ALA A 56 9.15 -7.76 16.13
CA ALA A 56 9.77 -6.81 15.21
C ALA A 56 8.75 -6.03 14.38
N ILE A 57 7.66 -6.68 13.97
CA ILE A 57 6.54 -6.08 13.23
C ILE A 57 5.23 -6.64 13.78
N GLU A 58 4.39 -5.72 14.28
CA GLU A 58 3.09 -6.07 14.85
C GLU A 58 2.00 -6.27 13.79
N THR A 59 1.00 -7.08 14.13
CA THR A 59 -0.15 -7.32 13.25
C THR A 59 -0.94 -6.03 13.02
N GLY A 60 -1.44 -5.84 11.81
CA GLY A 60 -2.13 -4.62 11.40
C GLY A 60 -1.20 -3.49 10.98
N SER A 61 0.12 -3.69 11.03
CA SER A 61 1.10 -2.77 10.46
C SER A 61 1.05 -2.79 8.94
N MET A 62 1.40 -1.66 8.33
CA MET A 62 1.71 -1.56 6.90
C MET A 62 3.22 -1.40 6.75
N ALA A 63 3.81 -2.04 5.76
CA ALA A 63 5.21 -1.79 5.43
C ALA A 63 5.38 -1.55 3.94
N PHE A 64 6.44 -0.80 3.65
CA PHE A 64 6.88 -0.54 2.29
C PHE A 64 8.15 -1.34 2.03
N LEU A 65 8.14 -2.01 0.90
CA LEU A 65 9.24 -2.84 0.43
C LEU A 65 9.82 -2.26 -0.84
N GLN A 66 11.11 -2.48 -1.04
CA GLN A 66 11.79 -2.12 -2.26
C GLN A 66 12.53 -3.34 -2.82
N GLU A 67 12.41 -3.55 -4.12
CA GLU A 67 13.19 -4.56 -4.83
C GLU A 67 14.69 -4.22 -4.79
N GLN A 68 15.50 -5.21 -4.44
CA GLN A 68 16.96 -5.06 -4.34
C GLN A 68 17.66 -6.03 -5.28
N LYS A 69 18.84 -5.62 -5.78
CA LYS A 69 19.72 -6.52 -6.55
C LYS A 69 20.30 -7.64 -5.69
N THR A 70 20.50 -7.38 -4.40
CA THR A 70 21.11 -8.31 -3.46
C THR A 70 20.46 -8.21 -2.09
N TYR A 71 20.22 -9.35 -1.46
CA TYR A 71 19.69 -9.45 -0.10
C TYR A 71 20.73 -10.07 0.85
N LYS A 72 20.74 -9.64 2.11
CA LYS A 72 21.71 -10.03 3.13
C LYS A 72 21.03 -10.78 4.27
N ILE A 73 21.82 -11.57 5.01
CA ILE A 73 21.37 -12.18 6.26
C ILE A 73 20.94 -11.05 7.22
N GLY A 74 19.81 -11.24 7.89
CA GLY A 74 19.17 -10.25 8.76
C GLY A 74 18.11 -9.39 8.07
N ASP A 75 18.08 -9.33 6.73
CA ASP A 75 17.05 -8.59 6.01
C ASP A 75 15.67 -9.22 6.24
N ILE A 76 14.66 -8.38 6.50
CA ILE A 76 13.25 -8.78 6.46
C ILE A 76 12.79 -8.61 5.02
N ILE A 77 12.33 -9.69 4.41
CA ILE A 77 11.91 -9.71 3.01
C ILE A 77 10.49 -10.22 2.89
N THR A 78 9.78 -9.71 1.89
CA THR A 78 8.56 -10.35 1.41
C THR A 78 8.91 -11.22 0.21
N TYR A 79 8.49 -12.47 0.23
CA TYR A 79 8.61 -13.41 -0.88
C TYR A 79 7.24 -14.02 -1.20
N ARG A 80 7.14 -14.59 -2.40
CA ARG A 80 5.91 -15.23 -2.87
C ARG A 80 6.06 -16.74 -2.89
N LYS A 81 5.07 -17.44 -2.34
CA LYS A 81 4.95 -18.91 -2.37
C LYS A 81 3.49 -19.30 -2.53
N ASN A 82 3.17 -20.18 -3.47
CA ASN A 82 1.80 -20.66 -3.72
C ASN A 82 0.77 -19.52 -3.82
N ASN A 83 1.12 -18.47 -4.59
CA ASN A 83 0.32 -17.25 -4.76
C ASN A 83 0.05 -16.43 -3.49
N SER A 84 0.69 -16.78 -2.37
CA SER A 84 0.64 -16.05 -1.10
C SER A 84 1.92 -15.26 -0.88
N LEU A 85 1.77 -14.08 -0.27
CA LEU A 85 2.89 -13.23 0.13
C LEU A 85 3.22 -13.54 1.59
N ILE A 86 4.48 -13.88 1.84
CA ILE A 86 5.00 -14.21 3.17
C ILE A 86 6.16 -13.26 3.46
N THR A 87 6.21 -12.70 4.66
CA THR A 87 7.27 -11.78 5.06
C THR A 87 8.02 -12.33 6.24
N HIS A 88 9.30 -12.67 6.06
CA HIS A 88 10.17 -13.28 7.07
C HIS A 88 11.60 -12.75 6.97
N ARG A 89 12.41 -13.05 7.99
CA ARG A 89 13.81 -12.65 8.06
C ARG A 89 14.71 -13.69 7.42
N ILE A 90 15.67 -13.24 6.61
CA ILE A 90 16.75 -14.09 6.10
C ILE A 90 17.67 -14.45 7.27
N VAL A 91 17.83 -15.74 7.54
CA VAL A 91 18.70 -16.21 8.62
C VAL A 91 19.93 -16.96 8.10
N GLU A 92 19.86 -17.53 6.90
CA GLU A 92 21.01 -18.18 6.27
C GLU A 92 20.96 -18.04 4.74
N LYS A 93 22.13 -18.01 4.11
CA LYS A 93 22.30 -18.12 2.65
C LYS A 93 23.38 -19.13 2.35
N LYS A 94 23.07 -20.17 1.58
CA LYS A 94 24.01 -21.23 1.21
C LYS A 94 23.76 -21.72 -0.21
N ALA A 95 24.79 -21.70 -1.05
CA ALA A 95 24.76 -22.28 -2.41
C ALA A 95 23.53 -21.87 -3.26
N GLY A 96 23.15 -20.58 -3.26
CA GLY A 96 22.00 -20.07 -4.02
C GLY A 96 20.63 -20.26 -3.34
N VAL A 97 20.61 -20.98 -2.22
CA VAL A 97 19.42 -21.17 -1.38
C VAL A 97 19.42 -20.17 -0.23
N ILE A 98 18.23 -19.66 0.08
CA ILE A 98 17.99 -18.70 1.15
C ILE A 98 17.04 -19.36 2.16
N LEU A 99 17.46 -19.41 3.42
CA LEU A 99 16.59 -19.84 4.51
C LEU A 99 16.02 -18.62 5.22
N VAL A 100 14.71 -18.65 5.43
CA VAL A 100 13.96 -17.59 6.08
C VAL A 100 13.21 -18.12 7.29
N LYS A 101 12.91 -17.21 8.21
CA LYS A 101 12.18 -17.54 9.43
C LYS A 101 11.38 -16.32 9.90
N GLY A 102 10.13 -16.56 10.30
CA GLY A 102 9.38 -15.55 11.05
C GLY A 102 9.98 -15.33 12.43
N ASP A 103 10.11 -14.08 12.86
CA ASP A 103 10.74 -13.73 14.13
C ASP A 103 10.03 -14.40 15.33
N ALA A 104 8.71 -14.59 15.25
CA ALA A 104 7.91 -15.29 16.26
C ALA A 104 7.84 -16.81 16.08
N ASN A 105 8.30 -17.33 14.93
CA ASN A 105 8.15 -18.75 14.60
C ASN A 105 9.21 -19.59 15.34
N ASN A 106 8.86 -20.83 15.69
CA ASN A 106 9.82 -21.78 16.31
C ASN A 106 10.55 -22.65 15.28
N ARG A 107 10.14 -22.61 14.01
CA ARG A 107 10.71 -23.41 12.93
C ARG A 107 11.09 -22.51 11.76
N MET A 108 12.10 -22.96 11.04
CA MET A 108 12.50 -22.41 9.75
C MET A 108 11.43 -22.71 8.72
N ASP A 109 11.22 -21.79 7.81
CA ASP A 109 10.39 -22.03 6.64
C ASP A 109 11.15 -22.90 5.62
N GLU A 110 10.43 -23.42 4.64
CA GLU A 110 11.07 -24.13 3.54
C GLU A 110 12.06 -23.22 2.80
N PRO A 111 13.16 -23.77 2.29
CA PRO A 111 14.14 -22.98 1.56
C PRO A 111 13.55 -22.29 0.33
N ILE A 112 13.97 -21.05 0.09
CA ILE A 112 13.54 -20.25 -1.06
C ILE A 112 14.74 -19.84 -1.92
N THR A 113 14.45 -19.38 -3.13
CA THR A 113 15.43 -18.80 -4.06
C THR A 113 15.21 -17.30 -4.21
N GLN A 114 16.23 -16.59 -4.72
CA GLN A 114 16.19 -15.12 -4.82
C GLN A 114 15.08 -14.61 -5.75
N ASP A 115 14.70 -15.38 -6.77
CA ASP A 115 13.61 -15.02 -7.69
C ASP A 115 12.24 -15.03 -7.01
N MET A 116 12.06 -15.76 -5.91
CA MET A 116 10.82 -15.73 -5.13
C MET A 116 10.66 -14.43 -4.32
N ILE A 117 11.74 -13.67 -4.12
CA ILE A 117 11.73 -12.44 -3.32
C ILE A 117 11.07 -11.31 -4.11
N GLU A 118 10.11 -10.64 -3.48
CA GLU A 118 9.44 -9.47 -4.02
C GLU A 118 10.14 -8.17 -3.60
N GLY A 119 10.75 -8.14 -2.42
CA GLY A 119 11.57 -7.02 -1.98
C GLY A 119 11.93 -7.08 -0.51
N LYS A 120 12.78 -6.14 -0.10
CA LYS A 120 13.20 -5.94 1.28
C LYS A 120 12.30 -4.91 1.94
N ILE A 121 11.88 -5.17 3.18
CA ILE A 121 11.18 -4.19 4.00
C ILE A 121 12.12 -3.03 4.31
N MET A 122 11.73 -1.82 3.92
CA MET A 122 12.51 -0.60 4.10
C MET A 122 12.04 0.18 5.32
N PHE A 123 10.72 0.29 5.52
CA PHE A 123 10.13 0.91 6.71
C PHE A 123 8.72 0.37 6.98
N VAL A 124 8.29 0.52 8.23
CA VAL A 124 7.03 0.01 8.76
C VAL A 124 6.29 1.15 9.44
N ILE A 125 4.98 1.25 9.18
CA ILE A 125 4.07 2.15 9.86
C ILE A 125 3.12 1.29 10.71
N PRO A 126 3.31 1.25 12.04
CA PRO A 126 2.46 0.48 12.94
C PRO A 126 0.99 0.86 12.79
N TYR A 127 0.10 -0.15 12.82
CA TYR A 127 -1.37 0.00 12.77
C TYR A 127 -1.97 0.68 11.52
N ALA A 128 -1.16 1.19 10.59
CA ALA A 128 -1.65 1.83 9.36
C ALA A 128 -2.43 0.86 8.47
N GLY A 129 -2.04 -0.42 8.45
CA GLY A 129 -2.79 -1.47 7.76
C GLY A 129 -4.19 -1.66 8.34
N THR A 130 -4.34 -1.62 9.66
CA THR A 130 -5.65 -1.66 10.34
C THR A 130 -6.50 -0.44 9.99
N LEU A 131 -5.91 0.76 10.00
CA LEU A 131 -6.62 1.99 9.64
C LEU A 131 -7.14 1.94 8.19
N ILE A 132 -6.28 1.55 7.25
CA ILE A 132 -6.64 1.45 5.83
C ILE A 132 -7.74 0.41 5.63
N GLN A 133 -7.67 -0.73 6.30
CA GLN A 133 -8.74 -1.74 6.23
C GLN A 133 -10.07 -1.21 6.76
N LYS A 134 -10.07 -0.44 7.86
CA LYS A 134 -11.28 0.23 8.36
C LYS A 134 -11.83 1.25 7.38
N LEU A 135 -10.98 2.07 6.76
CA LEU A 135 -11.39 3.05 5.74
C LEU A 135 -11.94 2.39 4.47
N LYS A 136 -11.39 1.23 4.07
CA LYS A 136 -11.88 0.45 2.93
C LYS A 136 -13.16 -0.35 3.22
N SER A 137 -13.62 -0.39 4.48
CA SER A 137 -14.89 -1.02 4.82
C SER A 137 -16.08 -0.21 4.27
N PRO A 138 -17.26 -0.83 4.05
CA PRO A 138 -18.45 -0.10 3.59
C PRO A 138 -18.79 1.12 4.47
N ALA A 139 -18.70 0.97 5.80
CA ALA A 139 -18.90 2.06 6.74
C ALA A 139 -17.82 3.15 6.62
N GLY A 140 -16.55 2.76 6.49
CA GLY A 140 -15.44 3.68 6.29
C GLY A 140 -15.58 4.50 5.01
N MET A 141 -15.94 3.86 3.90
CA MET A 141 -16.20 4.53 2.63
C MET A 141 -17.40 5.48 2.73
N ALA A 142 -18.48 5.08 3.41
CA ALA A 142 -19.62 5.96 3.67
C ALA A 142 -19.23 7.20 4.49
N CYS A 143 -18.40 7.03 5.53
CA CYS A 143 -17.87 8.16 6.31
C CYS A 143 -17.02 9.11 5.46
N VAL A 144 -16.12 8.57 4.62
CA VAL A 144 -15.28 9.39 3.73
C VAL A 144 -16.12 10.15 2.71
N ALA A 145 -17.07 9.47 2.07
CA ALA A 145 -17.98 10.09 1.10
C ALA A 145 -18.87 11.15 1.75
N GLY A 146 -19.44 10.86 2.92
CA GLY A 146 -20.25 11.79 3.69
C GLY A 146 -19.45 13.02 4.13
N GLY A 147 -18.23 12.85 4.63
CA GLY A 147 -17.34 13.95 4.99
C GLY A 147 -16.97 14.82 3.79
N ALA A 148 -16.63 14.21 2.65
CA ALA A 148 -16.35 14.95 1.41
C ALA A 148 -17.59 15.73 0.93
N MET A 149 -18.78 15.14 1.05
CA MET A 149 -20.04 15.80 0.71
C MET A 149 -20.33 16.99 1.64
N LEU A 150 -20.11 16.86 2.95
CA LEU A 150 -20.27 17.96 3.91
C LEU A 150 -19.29 19.10 3.64
N ILE A 151 -18.04 18.80 3.30
CA ILE A 151 -17.04 19.82 2.91
C ILE A 151 -17.47 20.51 1.61
N ALA A 152 -17.93 19.76 0.62
CA ALA A 152 -18.36 20.31 -0.67
C ALA A 152 -19.64 21.17 -0.56
N LEU A 153 -20.51 20.86 0.40
CA LEU A 153 -21.73 21.61 0.69
C LEU A 153 -21.52 22.69 1.76
N TRP A 154 -20.31 22.83 2.30
CA TRP A 154 -20.03 23.83 3.32
C TRP A 154 -20.23 25.23 2.72
N PRO A 155 -21.13 26.05 3.29
CA PRO A 155 -21.39 27.37 2.75
C PRO A 155 -20.13 28.23 2.88
N ASP A 156 -19.62 28.72 1.75
CA ASP A 156 -18.60 29.76 1.74
C ASP A 156 -19.16 30.98 2.46
N LYS A 157 -18.42 31.47 3.47
CA LYS A 157 -18.77 32.70 4.16
C LYS A 157 -18.81 33.80 3.11
N LYS A 158 -19.98 34.41 2.89
CA LYS A 158 -20.05 35.63 2.10
C LYS A 158 -19.19 36.65 2.85
N GLU A 159 -18.12 37.13 2.21
CA GLU A 159 -17.54 38.40 2.61
C GLU A 159 -18.67 39.41 2.44
N ASP A 160 -19.19 39.86 3.57
CA ASP A 160 -20.15 40.94 3.62
C ASP A 160 -19.46 42.15 2.97
N GLU A 161 -19.89 42.52 1.77
CA GLU A 161 -19.65 43.85 1.20
C GLU A 161 -20.40 44.85 2.10
N SER A 162 -19.84 45.13 3.28
CA SER A 162 -19.90 46.46 3.85
C SER A 162 -18.83 47.25 3.13
N ASP A 163 -19.24 48.14 2.23
CA ASP A 163 -18.90 49.56 2.33
C ASP A 163 -19.46 50.29 1.07
N GLU A 164 -20.44 51.16 1.37
CA GLU A 164 -20.89 52.37 0.65
C GLU A 164 -21.64 52.27 -0.69
#